data_AF-A0A7C6AWZ4-F1
#
_entry.id   AF-A0A7C6AWZ4-F1
#
_cell.length_a   1.000
_cell.length_b   1.000
_cell.length_c   1.000
_cell.angle_alpha   90.00
_cell.angle_beta   90.00
_cell.angle_gamma   90.00
#
_symmetry.space_group_name_H-M   'P 1'
#
loop_
_entity.id
_entity.type
_entity.pdbx_description
1 polymer ?
#
loop_
_entity_poly.entity_id
_entity_poly.type
_entity_poly.pdbx_seq_one_letter_code
_entity_poly.pdbx_strand_id
1 'polypeptide(L)' 'MTSSRPYLIRAIYDWITDNNMTPYLLVNAKMEGVNVPPQHVENGKIVLNIATGAVGSLSLGNDCIEFS' A
#
# COMPACT_ATOMS: atom_id res chain seq x y z
N MET A 1 12.80 14.51 -13.65
CA MET A 1 12.00 13.31 -14.00
C MET A 1 11.21 12.90 -12.77
N THR A 2 9.94 12.49 -12.93
CA THR A 2 9.11 12.02 -11.81
C THR A 2 9.47 10.59 -11.42
N SER A 3 9.21 10.19 -10.17
CA SER A 3 9.47 8.83 -9.70
C SER A 3 8.60 7.80 -10.44
N SER A 4 9.18 6.66 -10.80
CA SER A 4 8.46 5.52 -11.40
C SER A 4 7.73 4.66 -10.36
N ARG A 5 8.09 4.80 -9.07
CA ARG A 5 7.56 3.98 -7.98
C ARG A 5 6.02 3.88 -7.92
N PRO A 6 5.24 4.97 -7.95
CA PRO A 6 3.78 4.87 -7.86
C PRO A 6 3.16 4.11 -9.05
N TYR A 7 3.77 4.23 -10.24
CA TYR A 7 3.32 3.50 -11.44
C TYR A 7 3.57 2.00 -11.33
N LEU A 8 4.74 1.62 -10.82
CA LEU A 8 5.07 0.21 -10.58
C LEU A 8 4.16 -0.41 -9.51
N ILE A 9 3.81 0.33 -8.46
CA ILE A 9 2.88 -0.15 -7.42
C ILE A 9 1.52 -0.49 -8.04
N ARG A 10 0.94 0.39 -8.86
CA ARG A 10 -0.33 0.11 -9.55
C ARG A 10 -0.23 -1.09 -10.49
N ALA A 11 0.81 -1.14 -11.32
CA ALA A 11 0.99 -2.26 -12.25
C ALA A 11 1.13 -3.61 -11.51
N ILE A 12 1.85 -3.64 -10.39
CA ILE A 12 1.99 -4.85 -9.55
C ILE A 12 0.66 -5.18 -8.85
N TYR A 13 -0.07 -4.18 -8.35
CA TYR A 13 -1.37 -4.37 -7.73
C TYR A 13 -2.37 -5.02 -8.70
N ASP A 14 -2.48 -4.47 -9.91
CA ASP A 14 -3.37 -5.00 -10.96
C ASP A 14 -2.96 -6.43 -11.32
N TRP A 15 -1.66 -6.65 -11.55
CA TRP A 15 -1.15 -7.98 -11.86
C TRP A 15 -1.43 -9.01 -10.76
N ILE A 16 -1.24 -8.68 -9.49
CA ILE A 16 -1.56 -9.59 -8.36
C ILE A 16 -3.06 -9.90 -8.34
N THR A 17 -3.90 -8.88 -8.53
CA THR A 17 -5.37 -9.00 -8.49
C THR A 17 -5.90 -9.85 -9.64
N ASP A 18 -5.41 -9.63 -10.86
CA ASP A 18 -5.76 -10.41 -12.05
C ASP A 18 -5.41 -11.89 -11.91
N ASN A 19 -4.40 -12.20 -11.09
CA ASN A 19 -4.00 -13.58 -10.78
C ASN A 19 -4.71 -14.16 -9.54
N ASN A 20 -5.80 -13.54 -9.09
CA ASN A 20 -6.59 -13.97 -7.94
C ASN A 20 -5.76 -14.12 -6.64
N MET A 21 -4.70 -13.33 -6.49
CA MET A 21 -3.85 -13.29 -5.30
C MET A 21 -4.18 -12.09 -4.42
N THR A 22 -3.69 -12.12 -3.18
CA THR A 22 -3.92 -11.04 -2.19
C THR A 22 -2.77 -10.03 -2.21
N PRO A 23 -2.98 -8.78 -2.62
CA PRO A 23 -1.94 -7.76 -2.62
C PRO A 23 -1.64 -7.25 -1.20
N TYR A 24 -0.35 -7.25 -0.86
CA TYR A 24 0.17 -6.74 0.40
C TYR A 24 1.20 -5.64 0.16
N LEU A 25 1.16 -4.60 1.00
CA LEU A 25 2.12 -3.51 1.00
C LEU A 25 2.97 -3.53 2.27
N LEU A 26 4.29 -3.56 2.11
CA LEU A 26 5.23 -3.33 3.21
C LEU A 26 5.58 -1.84 3.28
N VAL A 27 5.26 -1.21 4.41
CA VAL A 27 5.47 0.23 4.63
C VAL A 27 6.50 0.45 5.73
N ASN A 28 7.39 1.41 5.53
CA ASN A 28 8.25 1.94 6.59
C ASN A 28 7.44 2.91 7.46
N ALA A 29 7.03 2.49 8.65
CA ALA A 29 6.19 3.27 9.56
C ALA A 29 6.94 4.44 10.24
N LYS A 30 8.27 4.53 10.07
CA LYS A 30 9.09 5.64 10.63
C LYS A 30 9.24 6.81 9.67
N MET A 31 8.72 6.72 8.44
CA MET A 31 8.82 7.78 7.45
C MET A 31 7.82 8.89 7.76
N GLU A 32 8.23 10.15 7.60
CA GLU A 32 7.35 11.31 7.76
C GLU A 32 6.16 11.22 6.79
N GLY A 33 4.97 11.58 7.28
CA GLY A 33 3.72 11.51 6.51
C GLY A 33 3.02 10.14 6.52
N VAL A 34 3.61 9.09 7.09
CA VAL A 34 2.93 7.81 7.25
C VAL A 34 1.98 7.85 8.43
N ASN A 35 0.68 7.65 8.16
CA ASN A 35 -0.37 7.53 9.18
C ASN A 35 -0.96 6.13 9.15
N VAL A 36 -0.61 5.31 10.14
CA VAL A 36 -1.05 3.92 10.30
C VAL A 36 -1.29 3.60 11.78
N PRO A 37 -2.10 2.59 12.13
CA PRO A 37 -2.33 2.24 13.53
C PRO A 37 -1.02 1.75 14.20
N PRO A 38 -0.51 2.45 15.24
CA PRO A 38 0.82 2.18 15.78
C PRO A 38 0.92 0.81 16.46
N GLN A 39 -0.19 0.26 16.97
CA GLN A 39 -0.20 -1.05 17.62
C GLN A 39 0.14 -2.23 16.69
N HIS A 40 0.10 -2.04 15.37
CA HIS A 40 0.42 -3.07 14.38
C HIS A 40 1.81 -2.88 13.75
N VAL A 41 2.60 -1.93 14.24
CA VAL A 41 3.96 -1.66 13.75
C VAL A 41 4.96 -2.57 14.45
N GLU A 42 5.69 -3.35 13.66
CA GLU A 42 6.74 -4.26 14.13
C GLU A 42 8.08 -3.87 13.51
N ASN A 43 9.11 -3.66 14.32
CA ASN A 43 10.45 -3.27 13.86
C ASN A 43 10.47 -2.04 12.93
N GLY A 44 9.55 -1.10 13.16
CA GLY A 44 9.40 0.11 12.35
C GLY A 44 8.76 -0.11 10.98
N LYS A 45 8.16 -1.28 10.74
CA LYS A 45 7.46 -1.63 9.51
C LYS A 45 6.04 -2.08 9.81
N ILE A 46 5.17 -1.98 8.82
CA ILE A 46 3.82 -2.53 8.86
C ILE A 46 3.52 -3.20 7.52
N VAL A 47 2.82 -4.33 7.56
CA VAL A 47 2.31 -5.03 6.39
C VAL A 47 0.81 -4.78 6.31
N LEU A 48 0.36 -4.24 5.19
CA LEU A 48 -1.04 -3.86 4.97
C LEU A 48 -1.61 -4.72 3.85
N ASN A 49 -2.73 -5.39 4.11
CA ASN A 49 -3.53 -6.04 3.08
C ASN A 49 -4.33 -4.95 2.35
N ILE A 50 -4.14 -4.83 1.03
CA ILE A 50 -4.84 -3.83 0.21
C ILE A 50 -5.78 -4.49 -0.83
N ALA A 51 -6.13 -5.76 -0.63
CA ALA A 51 -7.11 -6.44 -1.47
C ALA A 51 -8.46 -5.70 -1.44
N THR A 52 -9.17 -5.67 -2.57
CA THR A 52 -10.47 -4.99 -2.71
C THR A 52 -11.52 -5.41 -1.67
N GLY A 53 -11.46 -6.66 -1.16
CA GLY A 53 -12.34 -7.15 -0.09
C GLY A 53 -11.87 -6.85 1.33
N ALA A 54 -10.66 -6.31 1.52
CA ALA A 54 -10.06 -6.03 2.82
C ALA A 54 -10.08 -4.54 3.18
N VAL A 55 -10.27 -3.65 2.20
CA VAL A 55 -10.20 -2.19 2.37
C VAL A 55 -11.35 -1.47 1.67
N GLY A 56 -11.75 -0.32 2.19
CA GLY A 56 -12.65 0.62 1.54
C GLY A 56 -11.89 1.77 0.87
N SER A 57 -12.46 2.31 -0.22
CA SER A 57 -12.00 3.55 -0.87
C SER A 57 -10.50 3.59 -1.21
N LEU A 58 -9.94 2.47 -1.70
CA LEU A 58 -8.51 2.39 -2.05
C LEU A 58 -8.15 3.40 -3.15
N SER A 59 -7.20 4.27 -2.85
CA SER A 59 -6.60 5.22 -3.78
C SER A 59 -5.10 4.94 -3.90
N LEU A 60 -4.65 4.52 -5.09
CA LEU A 60 -3.23 4.31 -5.42
C LEU A 60 -2.68 5.53 -6.17
N GLY A 61 -2.55 6.66 -5.48
CA GLY A 61 -2.12 7.94 -6.03
C GLY A 61 -0.63 8.01 -6.42
N ASN A 62 -0.23 9.14 -7.03
CA ASN A 62 1.18 9.41 -7.32
C ASN A 62 1.95 9.90 -6.09
N ASP A 63 1.28 10.65 -5.22
CA ASP A 63 1.88 11.31 -4.06
C ASP A 63 1.63 10.50 -2.77
N CYS A 64 0.48 9.84 -2.65
CA CYS A 64 0.10 9.05 -1.48
C CYS A 64 -0.74 7.81 -1.86
N ILE A 65 -0.84 6.89 -0.91
CA ILE A 65 -1.76 5.74 -0.95
C ILE A 65 -2.67 5.87 0.27
N GLU A 66 -3.98 5.81 0.04
CA GLU A 66 -5.00 6.03 1.08
C GLU A 66 -6.09 4.96 0.97
N PHE A 67 -6.61 4.52 2.11
CA PHE A 67 -7.73 3.58 2.22
C PHE A 67 -8.28 3.59 3.66
N SER A 68 -9.48 3.02 3.86
CA SER A 68 -10.16 2.88 5.16
C SER A 68 -10.40 1.41 5.54
#